data_AF-A0A7C9IWC8-F1
#
_entry.id   AF-A0A7C9IWC8-F1
#
_cell.length_a   1.000
_cell.length_b   1.000
_cell.length_c   1.000
_cell.angle_alpha   90.00
_cell.angle_beta   90.00
_cell.angle_gamma   90.00
#
_symmetry.space_group_name_H-M   'P 1'
#
loop_
_entity.id
_entity.type
_entity.pdbx_description
1 polymer ?
#
loop_
_entity_poly.entity_id
_entity_poly.type
_entity_poly.pdbx_seq_one_letter_code
_entity_poly.pdbx_strand_id
1 'polypeptide(L)'
;MSANNVTQKRRGADWKPSNDLAAVNEAARMMDELAQCGFGRIKGLARLALLSLETPEGHRDVSALVAALTTIGMIAEDTANCINSEAGAVGCGHDDAAWRRRADARRAFHDSQREGVAA
;
A
#
# COMPACT_ATOMS: atom_id res chain seq x y z
N MET A 1 30.49 -5.51 20.47
CA MET A 1 29.69 -5.61 19.23
C MET A 1 28.30 -5.06 19.56
N SER A 2 28.04 -3.80 19.19
CA SER A 2 26.84 -3.07 19.61
C SER A 2 25.69 -3.32 18.65
N ALA A 3 24.78 -4.21 19.02
CA ALA A 3 23.48 -4.36 18.39
C ALA A 3 22.57 -3.24 18.89
N ASN A 4 22.71 -2.03 18.34
CA ASN A 4 21.81 -0.91 18.61
C ASN A 4 21.92 0.10 17.47
N ASN A 5 21.40 -0.25 16.29
CA ASN A 5 21.03 0.77 15.32
C ASN A 5 19.87 0.35 14.41
N VAL A 6 18.92 -0.42 14.94
CA VAL A 6 17.59 -0.43 14.35
C VAL A 6 17.01 0.93 14.69
N THR A 7 17.02 1.84 13.72
CA THR A 7 16.54 3.22 13.78
C THR A 7 15.06 3.25 14.15
N GLN A 8 14.81 3.11 15.45
CA GLN A 8 13.53 3.24 16.12
C GLN A 8 13.17 4.73 16.24
N LYS A 9 12.91 5.42 15.12
CA LYS A 9 12.17 6.69 15.05
C LYS A 9 12.11 7.24 13.62
N ARG A 10 11.07 6.85 12.88
CA ARG A 10 10.32 7.77 12.01
C ARG A 10 8.84 7.52 12.29
N ARG A 11 8.42 7.90 13.50
CA ARG A 11 7.06 7.75 14.01
C ARG A 11 6.43 9.14 14.06
N GLY A 12 5.66 9.49 13.03
CA GLY A 12 4.66 10.55 13.01
C GLY A 12 5.12 12.01 13.16
N ALA A 13 4.61 12.85 12.26
CA ALA A 13 4.41 14.30 12.40
C ALA A 13 5.59 15.29 12.26
N ASP A 14 6.86 14.89 12.12
CA ASP A 14 7.98 15.83 11.87
C ASP A 14 8.68 15.61 10.53
N TRP A 15 7.90 15.26 9.52
CA TRP A 15 8.37 15.22 8.14
C TRP A 15 8.95 16.59 7.75
N LYS A 16 10.28 16.64 7.61
CA LYS A 16 11.00 17.79 7.07
C LYS A 16 11.29 17.48 5.60
N PRO A 17 10.62 18.17 4.66
CA PRO A 17 10.89 18.01 3.24
C PRO A 17 12.39 18.19 2.96
N SER A 18 12.93 17.32 2.13
CA SER A 18 14.31 17.43 1.68
C SER A 18 14.53 18.70 0.86
N ASN A 19 15.65 19.38 1.09
CA ASN A 19 16.10 20.47 0.21
C ASN A 19 16.94 19.95 -0.97
N ASP A 20 17.20 18.64 -1.04
CA ASP A 20 17.86 18.01 -2.18
C ASP A 20 16.88 17.85 -3.34
N LEU A 21 16.96 18.77 -4.31
CA LEU A 21 16.11 18.80 -5.49
C LEU A 21 16.23 17.53 -6.35
N ALA A 22 17.42 16.92 -6.42
CA ALA A 22 17.62 15.71 -7.22
C ALA A 22 16.88 14.53 -6.58
N ALA A 23 17.00 14.37 -5.26
CA ALA A 23 16.27 13.34 -4.52
C ALA A 23 14.74 13.53 -4.62
N VAL A 24 14.25 14.78 -4.51
CA VAL A 24 12.82 15.09 -4.64
C VAL A 24 12.30 14.77 -6.05
N ASN A 25 13.03 15.13 -7.10
CA ASN A 25 12.63 14.83 -8.48
C ASN A 25 12.59 13.33 -8.75
N GLU A 26 13.58 12.59 -8.24
CA GLU A 26 13.60 11.13 -8.40
C GLU A 26 12.43 10.47 -7.65
N ALA A 27 12.16 10.87 -6.41
CA ALA A 27 10.99 10.38 -5.68
C ALA A 27 9.68 10.71 -6.41
N ALA A 28 9.55 11.90 -6.98
CA ALA A 28 8.37 12.27 -7.78
C ALA A 28 8.20 11.39 -9.02
N ARG A 29 9.29 11.10 -9.73
CA ARG A 29 9.29 10.18 -10.88
C ARG A 29 8.88 8.77 -10.48
N MET A 30 9.47 8.24 -9.40
CA MET A 30 9.14 6.92 -8.87
C MET A 30 7.68 6.83 -8.42
N MET A 31 7.16 7.85 -7.74
CA MET A 31 5.74 7.93 -7.35
C MET A 31 4.81 7.93 -8.57
N ASP A 32 5.15 8.66 -9.64
CA ASP A 32 4.35 8.65 -10.87
C ASP A 32 4.38 7.26 -11.53
N GLU A 33 5.55 6.64 -11.67
CA GLU A 33 5.67 5.28 -12.23
C GLU A 33 4.83 4.25 -11.45
N LEU A 34 4.90 4.30 -10.11
CA LEU A 34 4.08 3.48 -9.23
C LEU A 34 2.58 3.75 -9.41
N ALA A 35 2.18 5.02 -9.48
CA ALA A 35 0.79 5.43 -9.69
C ALA A 35 0.26 4.94 -11.04
N GLN A 36 1.00 5.16 -12.14
CA GLN A 36 0.60 4.72 -13.47
C GLN A 36 0.45 3.19 -13.54
N CYS A 37 1.38 2.45 -12.93
CA CYS A 37 1.32 0.99 -12.85
C CYS A 37 0.08 0.53 -12.06
N GLY A 38 -0.10 1.03 -10.84
CA GLY A 38 -1.20 0.66 -9.96
C GLY A 38 -2.57 1.02 -10.54
N PHE A 39 -2.76 2.26 -10.98
CA PHE A 39 -4.00 2.72 -11.59
C PHE A 39 -4.29 2.04 -12.93
N GLY A 40 -3.26 1.74 -13.72
CA GLY A 40 -3.40 0.95 -14.95
C GLY A 40 -3.99 -0.44 -14.67
N ARG A 41 -3.46 -1.14 -13.65
CA ARG A 41 -3.97 -2.45 -13.23
C ARG A 41 -5.40 -2.38 -12.70
N ILE A 42 -5.71 -1.41 -11.84
CA ILE A 42 -7.06 -1.17 -11.32
C ILE A 42 -8.04 -0.92 -12.47
N LYS A 43 -7.69 -0.04 -13.40
CA LYS A 43 -8.51 0.28 -14.58
C LYS A 43 -8.76 -0.95 -15.44
N GLY A 44 -7.75 -1.78 -15.66
CA GLY A 44 -7.88 -3.04 -16.41
C GLY A 44 -8.87 -4.00 -15.74
N LEU A 45 -8.70 -4.26 -14.45
CA LEU A 45 -9.59 -5.15 -13.69
C LEU A 45 -11.02 -4.62 -13.61
N ALA A 46 -11.19 -3.32 -13.38
CA ALA A 46 -12.52 -2.70 -13.35
C ALA A 46 -13.24 -2.85 -14.70
N ARG A 47 -12.52 -2.67 -15.81
CA ARG A 47 -13.08 -2.89 -17.16
C ARG A 47 -13.47 -4.34 -17.40
N LEU A 48 -12.63 -5.29 -17.00
CA LEU A 48 -12.96 -6.72 -17.13
C LEU A 48 -14.20 -7.10 -16.30
N ALA A 49 -14.30 -6.58 -15.07
CA ALA A 49 -15.47 -6.78 -14.24
C ALA A 49 -16.73 -6.18 -14.88
N LEU A 50 -16.66 -4.96 -15.41
CA LEU A 50 -17.79 -4.34 -16.12
C LEU A 50 -18.21 -5.12 -17.37
N LEU A 51 -17.25 -5.57 -18.19
CA LEU A 51 -17.53 -6.38 -19.37
C LEU A 51 -18.18 -7.71 -19.02
N SER A 52 -17.79 -8.35 -17.90
CA SER A 52 -18.46 -9.57 -17.45
C SER A 52 -19.93 -9.35 -17.10
N LEU A 53 -20.29 -8.15 -16.63
CA LEU A 53 -21.67 -7.79 -16.33
C LEU A 53 -22.50 -7.49 -17.60
N GLU A 54 -21.93 -7.55 -18.79
CA GLU A 54 -22.70 -7.42 -20.04
C GLU A 54 -23.26 -8.78 -20.51
N THR A 55 -22.93 -9.88 -19.83
CA THR A 55 -23.42 -11.23 -20.16
C THR A 55 -24.27 -11.84 -19.04
N PRO A 56 -25.28 -12.67 -19.37
CA PRO A 56 -26.09 -13.37 -18.37
C PRO A 56 -25.28 -14.27 -17.44
N GLU A 57 -24.19 -14.87 -17.95
CA GLU A 57 -23.29 -15.72 -17.19
C GLU A 57 -22.50 -14.90 -16.16
N GLY A 58 -21.92 -13.77 -16.56
CA GLY A 58 -21.15 -12.94 -15.64
C GLY A 58 -22.02 -12.21 -14.60
N HIS A 59 -23.28 -11.91 -14.90
CA HIS A 59 -24.24 -11.45 -13.89
C HIS A 59 -24.47 -12.45 -12.75
N ARG A 60 -24.36 -13.75 -13.02
CA ARG A 60 -24.56 -14.80 -12.02
C ARG A 60 -23.29 -15.13 -11.25
N ASP A 61 -22.13 -14.71 -11.74
CA ASP A 61 -20.84 -14.98 -11.11
C ASP A 61 -20.44 -13.87 -10.10
N VAL A 62 -21.18 -13.84 -8.99
CA VAL A 62 -20.89 -12.93 -7.86
C VAL A 62 -19.49 -13.18 -7.30
N SER A 63 -19.00 -14.42 -7.34
CA SER A 63 -17.67 -14.78 -6.82
C SER A 63 -16.56 -14.12 -7.63
N ALA A 64 -16.66 -14.11 -8.96
CA ALA A 64 -15.71 -13.39 -9.82
C ALA A 64 -15.71 -11.87 -9.54
N LEU A 65 -16.88 -11.27 -9.31
CA LEU A 65 -16.97 -9.85 -8.95
C LEU A 65 -16.33 -9.55 -7.59
N VAL A 66 -16.58 -10.38 -6.59
CA VAL A 66 -15.95 -10.26 -5.26
C VAL A 66 -14.43 -10.39 -5.38
N ALA A 67 -13.94 -11.35 -6.16
CA ALA A 67 -12.51 -11.53 -6.41
C ALA A 67 -11.89 -10.31 -7.11
N ALA A 68 -12.55 -9.77 -8.13
CA ALA A 68 -12.10 -8.58 -8.85
C ALA A 68 -12.05 -7.35 -7.93
N LEU A 69 -13.11 -7.08 -7.16
CA LEU A 69 -13.18 -5.97 -6.22
C LEU A 69 -12.14 -6.09 -5.09
N THR A 70 -11.96 -7.31 -4.55
CA THR A 70 -10.93 -7.59 -3.55
C THR A 70 -9.54 -7.30 -4.10
N THR A 71 -9.25 -7.77 -5.32
CA THR A 71 -7.96 -7.55 -5.98
C THR A 71 -7.72 -6.07 -6.27
N ILE A 72 -8.74 -5.33 -6.72
CA ILE A 72 -8.67 -3.87 -6.90
C ILE A 72 -8.31 -3.17 -5.57
N GLY A 73 -8.99 -3.54 -4.47
CA GLY A 73 -8.71 -3.00 -3.14
C GLY A 73 -7.27 -3.27 -2.70
N MET A 74 -6.78 -4.49 -2.90
CA MET A 74 -5.39 -4.86 -2.60
C MET A 74 -4.39 -4.04 -3.40
N ILE A 75 -4.58 -3.89 -4.72
CA ILE A 75 -3.69 -3.10 -5.57
C ILE A 75 -3.70 -1.64 -5.15
N ALA A 76 -4.87 -1.09 -4.80
CA ALA A 76 -4.97 0.30 -4.33
C ALA A 76 -4.21 0.53 -3.01
N GLU A 77 -4.35 -0.37 -2.03
CA GLU A 77 -3.63 -0.27 -0.75
C GLU A 77 -2.11 -0.41 -0.96
N ASP A 78 -1.69 -1.38 -1.78
CA ASP A 78 -0.27 -1.59 -2.09
C ASP A 78 0.35 -0.39 -2.81
N THR A 79 -0.32 0.12 -3.85
CA THR A 79 0.13 1.30 -4.60
C THR A 79 0.25 2.53 -3.70
N ALA A 80 -0.74 2.75 -2.83
CA ALA A 80 -0.70 3.86 -1.87
C ALA A 80 0.46 3.72 -0.88
N ASN A 81 0.73 2.52 -0.37
CA ASN A 81 1.84 2.28 0.55
C ASN A 81 3.20 2.50 -0.11
N CYS A 82 3.38 2.06 -1.35
CA CYS A 82 4.61 2.26 -2.13
C CYS A 82 4.84 3.74 -2.39
N ILE A 83 3.85 4.47 -2.91
CA ILE A 83 3.93 5.93 -3.13
C ILE A 83 4.26 6.65 -1.82
N ASN A 84 3.61 6.26 -0.72
CA ASN A 84 3.87 6.86 0.58
C ASN A 84 5.29 6.61 1.07
N SER A 85 5.85 5.44 0.77
CA SER A 85 7.23 5.10 1.13
C SER A 85 8.23 5.98 0.38
N GLU A 86 8.03 6.19 -0.92
CA GLU A 86 8.85 7.10 -1.73
C GLU A 86 8.72 8.56 -1.27
N ALA A 87 7.49 9.02 -1.02
CA ALA A 87 7.24 10.35 -0.45
C ALA A 87 7.94 10.51 0.91
N GLY A 88 7.88 9.48 1.74
CA GLY A 88 8.56 9.44 3.04
C GLY A 88 10.08 9.51 2.91
N ALA A 89 10.69 8.92 1.89
CA ALA A 89 12.14 8.98 1.69
C ALA A 89 12.64 10.43 1.57
N VAL A 90 11.83 11.32 1.00
CA VAL A 90 12.15 12.75 0.82
C VAL A 90 11.47 13.68 1.82
N GLY A 91 10.89 13.12 2.88
CA GLY A 91 10.34 13.93 3.95
C GLY A 91 8.92 14.46 3.70
N CYS A 92 8.16 13.80 2.83
CA CYS A 92 6.80 14.18 2.41
C CYS A 92 5.76 13.08 2.68
N GLY A 93 6.03 12.18 3.62
CA GLY A 93 5.17 11.02 3.86
C GLY A 93 3.75 11.36 4.34
N HIS A 94 2.79 10.69 3.71
CA HIS A 94 1.44 10.36 4.15
C HIS A 94 1.35 9.76 5.56
N ASP A 95 0.86 10.48 6.56
CA ASP A 95 0.64 9.91 7.89
C ASP A 95 -0.82 9.52 8.17
N ASP A 96 -1.27 8.38 7.63
CA ASP A 96 -2.60 7.84 7.90
C ASP A 96 -2.64 7.15 9.28
N ALA A 97 -3.13 7.88 10.27
CA ALA A 97 -3.33 7.37 11.63
C ALA A 97 -4.26 6.14 11.68
N ALA A 98 -5.25 6.04 10.79
CA ALA A 98 -6.15 4.89 10.74
C ALA A 98 -5.45 3.67 10.14
N TRP A 99 -4.66 3.85 9.08
CA TRP A 99 -3.82 2.78 8.55
C TRP A 99 -2.82 2.28 9.59
N ARG A 100 -2.15 3.20 10.32
CA ARG A 100 -1.23 2.80 11.40
C ARG A 100 -1.89 1.92 12.44
N ARG A 101 -3.08 2.30 12.92
CA ARG A 101 -3.85 1.46 13.85
C ARG A 101 -4.12 0.05 13.29
N ARG A 102 -4.48 -0.07 12.00
CA ARG A 102 -4.71 -1.37 11.35
C ARG A 102 -3.42 -2.18 11.16
N ALA A 103 -2.32 -1.52 10.78
CA ALA A 103 -1.03 -2.15 10.60
C ALA A 103 -0.45 -2.66 11.93
N ASP A 104 -0.55 -1.88 13.00
CA ASP A 104 -0.11 -2.27 14.34
C ASP A 104 -0.93 -3.44 14.88
N ALA A 105 -2.26 -3.43 14.68
CA ALA A 105 -3.12 -4.55 15.04
C ALA A 105 -2.75 -5.85 14.29
N ARG A 106 -2.46 -5.75 12.98
CA ARG A 106 -1.97 -6.89 12.19
C ARG A 106 -0.64 -7.43 12.71
N ARG A 107 0.33 -6.56 13.04
CA ARG A 107 1.62 -7.01 13.61
C ARG A 107 1.42 -7.71 14.94
N ALA A 108 0.65 -7.11 15.86
CA ALA A 108 0.36 -7.72 17.16
C ALA A 108 -0.30 -9.11 17.02
N PHE A 109 -1.21 -9.28 16.06
CA PHE A 109 -1.78 -10.59 15.75
C PHE A 109 -0.71 -11.58 15.27
N HIS A 110 0.12 -11.21 14.28
CA HIS A 110 1.17 -12.08 13.76
C HIS A 110 2.21 -12.47 14.82
N ASP A 111 2.56 -11.54 15.71
CA ASP A 111 3.50 -11.80 16.81
C ASP A 111 2.88 -12.76 17.84
N SER A 112 1.60 -12.58 18.20
CA SER A 112 0.89 -13.51 19.09
C SER A 112 0.79 -14.94 18.54
N GLN A 113 0.66 -15.08 17.21
CA GLN A 113 0.63 -16.37 16.53
C GLN A 113 2.02 -17.04 16.54
N ARG A 114 3.10 -16.26 16.50
CA ARG A 114 4.48 -16.79 16.58
C ARG A 114 4.84 -17.23 17.98
N GLU A 115 4.39 -16.50 19.00
CA GLU A 115 4.59 -16.85 20.41
C GLU A 115 3.79 -18.11 20.79
N GLY A 116 2.58 -18.27 20.25
CA GLY A 116 1.76 -19.48 20.48
C GLY A 116 2.25 -20.76 19.80
N VAL A 117 3.18 -20.67 18.84
CA VAL A 117 3.82 -21.82 18.17
C VAL A 117 5.17 -22.17 18.82
N ALA A 118 5.70 -21.29 19.67
CA ALA A 118 6.97 -21.48 20.38
C ALA A 118 6.81 -21.96 21.85
N ALA A 119 5.57 -22.20 22.30
CA ALA A 119 5.20 -22.74 23.61
C ALA A 119 4.71 -24.18 23.50
#